data_AF-A0A3N2D0U3-F1
#
_entry.id   AF-A0A3N2D0U3-F1
#
_cell.length_a   1.000
_cell.length_b   1.000
_cell.length_c   1.000
_cell.angle_alpha   90.00
_cell.angle_beta   90.00
_cell.angle_gamma   90.00
#
_symmetry.space_group_name_H-M   'P 1'
#
loop_
_entity.id
_entity.type
_entity.pdbx_description
1 polymer ?
#
loop_
_entity_poly.entity_id
_entity_poly.type
_entity_poly.pdbx_seq_one_letter_code
_entity_poly.pdbx_strand_id
1 'polypeptide(L)'
;MRHDHQGKAKKEHAHLRSVRLPRPLWVYDPEDWEIIRASGGQLICPVEECRFPLDSVQNGNGTRFLRNKGKPEDCVHAFGYGRGGGPMSQEHRWIQNRILGICRSLGYTAVPEHAASRADVWVEAATPLAIEVQRWPTTFVRRTEARRAAGADVLWLLTESATGTKVPPALFEGPAARIRVLAAGSRKPARPWEPGFSGQAFLYVGATVLKLKPERMELESAQSYDAKEFLREVLSGARKWFPTETGFPYSGWALASDVEVLREARSSAARARLVAVASRQAQPAEVETEIDPPAGRERRPSESETVPSATSPEDTQAPTTAAQALGVDRPLEEAEPAPPQPSPTPSAAPSSPLIPQGSIVAAPHHASTPAFREADLLDRFLSWVTKLIHS
;
A
#
# COMPACT_ATOMS: atom_id res chain seq x y z
N MET A 1 21.83 -37.95 8.09
CA MET A 1 21.43 -36.75 7.33
C MET A 1 19.93 -36.85 7.07
N ARG A 2 19.14 -35.78 7.28
CA ARG A 2 17.74 -35.72 6.84
C ARG A 2 17.70 -35.01 5.48
N HIS A 3 16.95 -35.55 4.52
CA HIS A 3 16.71 -34.85 3.25
C HIS A 3 15.63 -33.79 3.48
N ASP A 4 16.03 -32.53 3.57
CA ASP A 4 15.09 -31.41 3.50
C ASP A 4 14.36 -31.46 2.15
N HIS A 5 13.06 -31.72 2.18
CA HIS A 5 12.19 -31.61 1.02
C HIS A 5 11.99 -30.14 0.67
N GLN A 6 12.99 -29.55 0.00
CA GLN A 6 12.91 -28.22 -0.58
C GLN A 6 11.62 -28.13 -1.41
N GLY A 7 10.69 -27.29 -0.97
CA GLY A 7 9.45 -27.02 -1.68
C GLY A 7 9.78 -26.50 -3.08
N LYS A 8 9.63 -27.35 -4.09
CA LYS A 8 10.08 -27.07 -5.46
C LYS A 8 9.35 -25.84 -5.98
N ALA A 9 10.08 -24.73 -6.10
CA ALA A 9 9.56 -23.46 -6.56
C ALA A 9 8.84 -23.64 -7.90
N LYS A 10 7.54 -23.35 -7.92
CA LYS A 10 6.70 -23.53 -9.12
C LYS A 10 7.14 -22.53 -10.18
N LYS A 11 7.33 -23.02 -11.40
CA LYS A 11 7.56 -22.16 -12.56
C LYS A 11 6.20 -21.67 -13.05
N GLU A 12 6.06 -20.37 -13.24
CA GLU A 12 4.78 -19.77 -13.61
C GLU A 12 4.84 -19.06 -14.98
N HIS A 13 6.03 -19.00 -15.60
CA HIS A 13 6.31 -18.29 -16.85
C HIS A 13 7.00 -19.15 -17.92
N ALA A 14 6.61 -18.99 -19.19
CA ALA A 14 7.17 -19.67 -20.36
C ALA A 14 7.34 -18.74 -21.58
N HIS A 15 8.25 -19.10 -22.48
CA HIS A 15 8.23 -18.70 -23.89
C HIS A 15 7.77 -19.86 -24.77
N LEU A 16 7.36 -19.59 -26.01
CA LEU A 16 7.19 -20.62 -27.04
C LEU A 16 8.54 -20.87 -27.72
N ARG A 17 8.90 -22.14 -27.95
CA ARG A 17 10.16 -22.55 -28.58
C ARG A 17 10.37 -21.92 -29.96
N SER A 18 9.27 -21.76 -30.69
CA SER A 18 9.13 -21.38 -32.09
C SER A 18 8.85 -19.89 -32.33
N VAL A 19 8.37 -19.16 -31.31
CA VAL A 19 7.90 -17.78 -31.44
C VAL A 19 8.49 -16.90 -30.33
N ARG A 20 9.27 -15.88 -30.70
CA ARG A 20 9.76 -14.85 -29.76
C ARG A 20 8.63 -13.86 -29.48
N LEU A 21 7.89 -14.10 -28.40
CA LEU A 21 6.90 -13.16 -27.88
C LEU A 21 7.60 -11.96 -27.20
N PRO A 22 6.98 -10.76 -27.16
CA PRO A 22 7.57 -9.57 -26.53
C PRO A 22 7.64 -9.66 -25.00
N ARG A 23 6.87 -10.58 -24.40
CA ARG A 23 6.90 -10.91 -22.96
C ARG A 23 6.71 -12.42 -22.77
N PRO A 24 7.06 -12.99 -21.61
CA PRO A 24 6.66 -14.34 -21.27
C PRO A 24 5.14 -14.51 -21.16
N LEU A 25 4.67 -15.71 -21.47
CA LEU A 25 3.34 -16.20 -21.13
C LEU A 25 3.31 -16.59 -19.65
N TRP A 26 2.26 -16.18 -18.93
CA TRP A 26 2.07 -16.43 -17.50
C TRP A 26 0.86 -17.33 -17.25
N VAL A 27 1.00 -18.34 -16.38
CA VAL A 27 -0.06 -19.34 -16.15
C VAL A 27 -1.36 -18.76 -15.55
N TYR A 28 -1.34 -17.58 -14.95
CA TYR A 28 -2.53 -16.95 -14.33
C TYR A 28 -3.14 -15.79 -15.13
N ASP A 29 -2.53 -15.38 -16.24
CA ASP A 29 -3.22 -14.59 -17.26
C ASP A 29 -4.14 -15.57 -18.04
N PRO A 30 -5.45 -15.30 -18.20
CA PRO A 30 -6.37 -16.24 -18.84
C PRO A 30 -6.05 -16.50 -20.31
N GLU A 31 -5.66 -15.46 -21.05
CA GLU A 31 -5.37 -15.52 -22.50
C GLU A 31 -4.06 -16.28 -22.73
N ASP A 32 -3.02 -15.95 -21.93
CA ASP A 32 -1.76 -16.70 -21.93
C ASP A 32 -1.97 -18.18 -21.60
N TRP A 33 -2.89 -18.51 -20.67
CA TRP A 33 -3.14 -19.91 -20.30
C TRP A 33 -3.78 -20.74 -21.41
N GLU A 34 -4.58 -20.12 -22.29
CA GLU A 34 -5.12 -20.79 -23.47
C GLU A 34 -4.01 -21.07 -24.49
N ILE A 35 -3.11 -20.11 -24.73
CA ILE A 35 -1.91 -20.29 -25.55
C ILE A 35 -1.00 -21.38 -24.94
N ILE A 36 -0.79 -21.35 -23.62
CA ILE A 36 0.03 -22.32 -22.89
C ILE A 36 -0.51 -23.74 -23.05
N ARG A 37 -1.82 -23.96 -22.90
CA ARG A 37 -2.45 -25.27 -23.09
C ARG A 37 -2.44 -25.72 -24.56
N ALA A 38 -2.67 -24.81 -25.50
CA ALA A 38 -2.65 -25.10 -26.93
C ALA A 38 -1.24 -25.41 -27.47
N SER A 39 -0.18 -24.99 -26.78
CA SER A 39 1.23 -25.07 -27.23
C SER A 39 1.78 -26.48 -27.49
N GLY A 40 1.08 -27.56 -27.12
CA GLY A 40 1.51 -28.95 -27.37
C GLY A 40 2.85 -29.34 -26.74
N GLY A 41 3.32 -28.61 -25.72
CA GLY A 41 4.64 -28.82 -25.12
C GLY A 41 5.79 -28.10 -25.85
N GLN A 42 5.49 -27.08 -26.67
CA GLN A 42 6.49 -26.14 -27.19
C GLN A 42 6.99 -25.12 -26.16
N LEU A 43 6.53 -25.19 -24.90
CA LEU A 43 6.93 -24.27 -23.83
C LEU A 43 8.42 -24.44 -23.49
N ILE A 44 9.09 -23.31 -23.27
CA ILE A 44 10.49 -23.25 -22.82
C ILE A 44 10.68 -22.24 -21.69
N CYS A 45 11.73 -22.42 -20.90
CA CYS A 45 12.16 -21.45 -19.89
C CYS A 45 12.44 -20.08 -20.53
N PRO A 46 11.90 -18.96 -19.98
CA PRO A 46 12.10 -17.62 -20.53
C PRO A 46 13.35 -16.90 -20.00
N VAL A 47 14.26 -17.59 -19.29
CA VAL A 47 15.64 -17.09 -19.15
C VAL A 47 16.34 -17.20 -20.51
N GLU A 48 16.95 -16.11 -20.95
CA GLU A 48 17.77 -16.06 -22.17
C GLU A 48 18.88 -17.13 -22.13
N GLU A 49 19.19 -17.74 -23.28
CA GLU A 49 20.00 -18.97 -23.44
C GLU A 49 19.54 -20.25 -22.71
N CYS A 50 18.70 -20.19 -21.67
CA CYS A 50 18.30 -21.40 -20.93
C CYS A 50 17.43 -22.36 -21.77
N ARG A 51 16.40 -21.82 -22.47
CA ARG A 51 15.49 -22.50 -23.42
C ARG A 51 14.94 -23.90 -23.01
N PHE A 52 15.02 -24.28 -21.73
CA PHE A 52 14.73 -25.63 -21.26
C PHE A 52 13.24 -25.98 -21.40
N PRO A 53 12.85 -27.16 -21.91
CA PRO A 53 11.44 -27.49 -22.18
C PRO A 53 10.59 -27.64 -20.91
N LEU A 54 9.36 -27.14 -20.98
CA LEU A 54 8.39 -27.15 -19.88
C LEU A 54 7.09 -27.85 -20.30
N ASP A 55 6.41 -28.46 -19.33
CA ASP A 55 5.05 -28.97 -19.45
C ASP A 55 4.09 -28.15 -18.57
N SER A 56 2.91 -27.82 -19.09
CA SER A 56 1.85 -27.12 -18.35
C SER A 56 1.03 -28.08 -17.49
N VAL A 57 0.79 -27.72 -16.23
CA VAL A 57 0.04 -28.52 -15.27
C VAL A 57 -1.03 -27.65 -14.61
N GLN A 58 -2.24 -28.20 -14.42
CA GLN A 58 -3.27 -27.63 -13.56
C GLN A 58 -3.72 -28.72 -12.59
N ASN A 59 -3.69 -28.46 -11.28
CA ASN A 59 -4.18 -29.43 -10.29
C ASN A 59 -5.71 -29.36 -10.12
N GLY A 60 -6.29 -30.32 -9.39
CA GLY A 60 -7.73 -30.37 -9.12
C GLY A 60 -8.28 -29.11 -8.44
N ASN A 61 -7.45 -28.40 -7.67
CA ASN A 61 -7.79 -27.13 -7.02
C ASN A 61 -7.62 -25.92 -7.97
N GLY A 62 -7.63 -26.15 -9.29
CA GLY A 62 -7.50 -25.12 -10.34
C GLY A 62 -6.13 -24.44 -10.41
N THR A 63 -5.15 -24.79 -9.55
CA THR A 63 -3.84 -24.14 -9.49
C THR A 63 -2.99 -24.55 -10.69
N ARG A 64 -2.65 -23.59 -11.53
CA ARG A 64 -1.84 -23.74 -12.74
C ARG A 64 -0.36 -23.50 -12.43
N PHE A 65 0.53 -24.26 -13.06
CA PHE A 65 1.99 -24.11 -12.98
C PHE A 65 2.68 -24.85 -14.13
N LEU A 66 4.00 -24.70 -14.22
CA LEU A 66 4.85 -25.35 -15.21
C LEU A 66 5.85 -26.29 -14.52
N ARG A 67 6.15 -27.42 -15.16
CA ARG A 67 7.11 -28.44 -14.72
C ARG A 67 8.24 -28.58 -15.75
N ASN A 68 9.47 -28.88 -15.31
CA ASN A 68 10.53 -29.30 -16.22
C ASN A 68 10.16 -30.59 -16.96
N LYS A 69 10.27 -30.59 -18.29
CA LYS A 69 10.11 -31.76 -19.17
C LYS A 69 11.41 -32.57 -19.21
N GLY A 70 11.84 -33.02 -18.03
CA GLY A 70 13.14 -33.63 -17.75
C GLY A 70 13.34 -33.76 -16.25
N LYS A 71 14.58 -33.71 -15.77
CA LYS A 71 14.86 -33.72 -14.33
C LYS A 71 14.60 -32.33 -13.72
N PRO A 72 14.30 -32.25 -12.40
CA PRO A 72 14.15 -30.97 -11.72
C PRO A 72 15.41 -30.08 -11.74
N GLU A 73 16.59 -30.70 -11.64
CA GLU A 73 17.89 -30.02 -11.62
C GLU A 73 18.27 -29.36 -12.95
N ASP A 74 17.82 -29.90 -14.09
CA ASP A 74 18.21 -29.44 -15.44
C ASP A 74 17.81 -27.98 -15.74
N CYS A 75 16.91 -27.40 -14.96
CA CYS A 75 16.54 -25.99 -15.05
C CYS A 75 16.10 -25.46 -13.68
N VAL A 76 17.02 -24.84 -12.94
CA VAL A 76 16.77 -24.23 -11.63
C VAL A 76 16.00 -22.90 -11.68
N HIS A 77 15.81 -22.32 -12.86
CA HIS A 77 15.13 -21.05 -13.05
C HIS A 77 13.62 -21.16 -12.76
N ALA A 78 13.21 -20.72 -11.57
CA ALA A 78 11.82 -20.59 -11.17
C ALA A 78 11.42 -19.11 -11.10
N PHE A 79 10.52 -18.70 -11.99
CA PHE A 79 9.84 -17.40 -11.94
C PHE A 79 8.61 -17.52 -11.05
N GLY A 80 8.89 -17.75 -9.76
CA GLY A 80 7.92 -17.96 -8.70
C GLY A 80 8.67 -18.23 -7.39
N TYR A 81 8.33 -17.47 -6.35
CA TYR A 81 8.81 -17.56 -4.96
C TYR A 81 10.24 -18.08 -4.70
N GLY A 82 11.17 -17.12 -4.59
CA GLY A 82 12.42 -17.35 -3.87
C GLY A 82 12.19 -17.68 -2.39
N ARG A 83 13.18 -18.31 -1.75
CA ARG A 83 13.15 -18.78 -0.35
C ARG A 83 12.61 -17.70 0.60
N GLY A 84 11.44 -17.93 1.20
CA GLY A 84 10.86 -17.07 2.24
C GLY A 84 9.46 -16.51 1.94
N GLY A 85 8.96 -16.63 0.71
CA GLY A 85 7.55 -16.31 0.39
C GLY A 85 6.69 -17.57 0.26
N GLY A 86 5.55 -17.59 0.95
CA GLY A 86 4.47 -18.55 0.64
C GLY A 86 3.80 -18.22 -0.71
N PRO A 87 3.00 -19.14 -1.28
CA PRO A 87 2.33 -18.91 -2.56
C PRO A 87 1.42 -17.68 -2.51
N MET A 88 1.28 -17.00 -3.66
CA MET A 88 0.55 -15.75 -3.79
C MET A 88 -0.88 -15.85 -3.24
N SER A 89 -1.28 -14.89 -2.39
CA SER A 89 -2.66 -14.81 -1.95
C SER A 89 -3.59 -14.48 -3.12
N GLN A 90 -4.80 -15.02 -3.09
CA GLN A 90 -5.81 -14.74 -4.11
C GLN A 90 -6.13 -13.23 -4.18
N GLU A 91 -6.08 -12.55 -3.04
CA GLU A 91 -6.14 -11.10 -2.89
C GLU A 91 -5.03 -10.36 -3.66
N HIS A 92 -3.76 -10.67 -3.43
CA HIS A 92 -2.64 -10.03 -4.14
C HIS A 92 -2.79 -10.26 -5.64
N ARG A 93 -3.02 -11.52 -6.07
CA ARG A 93 -3.20 -11.86 -7.48
C ARG A 93 -4.35 -11.11 -8.14
N TRP A 94 -5.48 -10.95 -7.44
CA TRP A 94 -6.62 -10.20 -7.97
C TRP A 94 -6.29 -8.72 -8.13
N ILE A 95 -5.66 -8.10 -7.14
CA ILE A 95 -5.25 -6.68 -7.17
C ILE A 95 -4.20 -6.45 -8.28
N GLN A 96 -3.17 -7.30 -8.34
CA GLN A 96 -2.12 -7.30 -9.37
C GLN A 96 -2.70 -7.42 -10.78
N ASN A 97 -3.55 -8.42 -11.04
CA ASN A 97 -4.21 -8.59 -12.34
C ASN A 97 -5.10 -7.40 -12.71
N ARG A 98 -5.74 -6.78 -11.71
CA ARG A 98 -6.60 -5.60 -11.93
C ARG A 98 -5.78 -4.34 -12.22
N ILE A 99 -4.62 -4.16 -11.59
CA ILE A 99 -3.64 -3.10 -11.93
C ILE A 99 -3.11 -3.32 -13.34
N LEU A 100 -2.64 -4.53 -13.65
CA LEU A 100 -2.15 -4.93 -14.98
C LEU A 100 -3.17 -4.59 -16.08
N GLY A 101 -4.43 -4.96 -15.87
CA GLY A 101 -5.54 -4.63 -16.76
C GLY A 101 -5.81 -3.12 -16.87
N ILE A 102 -5.69 -2.36 -15.76
CA ILE A 102 -5.78 -0.89 -15.79
C ILE A 102 -4.67 -0.30 -16.67
N CYS A 103 -3.41 -0.66 -16.46
CA CYS A 103 -2.26 -0.15 -17.21
C CYS A 103 -2.38 -0.47 -18.72
N ARG A 104 -2.72 -1.72 -19.07
CA ARG A 104 -3.00 -2.13 -20.45
C ARG A 104 -4.17 -1.31 -21.04
N SER A 105 -5.24 -1.08 -20.28
CA SER A 105 -6.41 -0.25 -20.70
C SER A 105 -6.16 1.27 -20.72
N LEU A 106 -4.94 1.71 -20.40
CA LEU A 106 -4.45 3.08 -20.54
C LEU A 106 -3.45 3.21 -21.71
N GLY A 107 -3.19 2.13 -22.45
CA GLY A 107 -2.31 2.11 -23.62
C GLY A 107 -0.85 1.72 -23.34
N TYR A 108 -0.49 1.43 -22.08
CA TYR A 108 0.88 1.10 -21.70
C TYR A 108 1.16 -0.41 -21.81
N THR A 109 2.37 -0.76 -22.27
CA THR A 109 2.86 -2.14 -22.19
C THR A 109 3.12 -2.49 -20.74
N ALA A 110 2.37 -3.45 -20.19
CA ALA A 110 2.51 -3.89 -18.81
C ALA A 110 2.72 -5.42 -18.71
N VAL A 111 3.72 -5.80 -17.91
CA VAL A 111 4.23 -7.16 -17.72
C VAL A 111 4.07 -7.55 -16.25
N PRO A 112 3.30 -8.59 -15.91
CA PRO A 112 3.23 -9.09 -14.53
C PRO A 112 4.51 -9.83 -14.16
N GLU A 113 4.83 -9.90 -12.86
CA GLU A 113 5.93 -10.73 -12.32
C GLU A 113 7.27 -10.55 -13.08
N HIS A 114 7.62 -9.30 -13.40
CA HIS A 114 8.62 -9.00 -14.40
C HIS A 114 10.00 -9.57 -14.04
N ALA A 115 10.44 -10.56 -14.82
CA ALA A 115 11.60 -11.41 -14.57
C ALA A 115 12.87 -10.68 -14.08
N ALA A 116 13.26 -9.60 -14.75
CA ALA A 116 14.53 -8.92 -14.50
C ALA A 116 14.49 -8.07 -13.22
N SER A 117 13.48 -7.20 -13.07
CA SER A 117 13.35 -6.33 -11.90
C SER A 117 12.68 -7.01 -10.71
N ARG A 118 11.98 -8.14 -10.92
CA ARG A 118 11.10 -8.86 -9.99
C ARG A 118 9.96 -8.00 -9.43
N ALA A 119 9.38 -7.13 -10.26
CA ALA A 119 8.24 -6.29 -9.90
C ALA A 119 6.91 -7.01 -10.14
N ASP A 120 5.94 -6.84 -9.23
CA ASP A 120 4.65 -7.53 -9.29
C ASP A 120 3.87 -7.11 -10.56
N VAL A 121 3.92 -5.82 -10.93
CA VAL A 121 3.64 -5.33 -12.29
C VAL A 121 4.73 -4.34 -12.70
N TRP A 122 5.33 -4.56 -13.87
CA TRP A 122 6.21 -3.59 -14.55
C TRP A 122 5.44 -2.91 -15.67
N VAL A 123 5.62 -1.60 -15.83
CA VAL A 123 4.96 -0.80 -16.87
C VAL A 123 6.00 0.01 -17.64
N GLU A 124 6.05 -0.20 -18.96
CA GLU A 124 6.87 0.62 -19.85
C GLU A 124 6.20 1.98 -20.06
N ALA A 125 6.86 3.03 -19.60
CA ALA A 125 6.48 4.44 -19.74
C ALA A 125 7.75 5.29 -19.92
N ALA A 126 7.63 6.62 -20.04
CA ALA A 126 8.77 7.51 -20.29
C ALA A 126 9.90 7.37 -19.23
N THR A 127 9.51 7.12 -17.99
CA THR A 127 10.32 6.39 -17.00
C THR A 127 9.56 5.11 -16.68
N PRO A 128 10.16 3.90 -16.78
CA PRO A 128 9.50 2.67 -16.38
C PRO A 128 9.02 2.70 -14.92
N LEU A 129 7.89 2.05 -14.64
CA LEU A 129 7.30 2.00 -13.30
C LEU A 129 7.18 0.56 -12.79
N ALA A 130 7.80 0.28 -11.65
CA ALA A 130 7.62 -0.94 -10.89
C ALA A 130 6.51 -0.74 -9.84
N ILE A 131 5.37 -1.41 -10.04
CA ILE A 131 4.24 -1.39 -9.11
C ILE A 131 4.29 -2.67 -8.25
N GLU A 132 4.22 -2.50 -6.93
CA GLU A 132 4.40 -3.56 -5.93
C GLU A 132 3.18 -3.64 -5.00
N VAL A 133 2.50 -4.79 -4.89
CA VAL A 133 1.28 -4.98 -4.09
C VAL A 133 1.62 -5.63 -2.75
N GLN A 134 1.86 -4.81 -1.72
CA GLN A 134 2.44 -5.31 -0.47
C GLN A 134 1.43 -5.47 0.67
N ARG A 135 1.20 -6.73 1.08
CA ARG A 135 0.42 -7.11 2.27
C ARG A 135 1.29 -7.38 3.51
N TRP A 136 2.36 -8.15 3.34
CA TRP A 136 3.20 -8.58 4.47
C TRP A 136 4.34 -7.59 4.75
N PRO A 137 4.98 -7.61 5.95
CA PRO A 137 6.22 -6.87 6.17
C PRO A 137 7.29 -7.22 5.13
N THR A 138 7.98 -6.22 4.59
CA THR A 138 9.06 -6.42 3.60
C THR A 138 10.20 -5.42 3.80
N THR A 139 11.30 -5.59 3.05
CA THR A 139 12.44 -4.68 3.02
C THR A 139 12.24 -3.57 1.98
N PHE A 140 11.25 -2.69 2.23
CA PHE A 140 10.80 -1.65 1.30
C PHE A 140 11.93 -0.84 0.67
N VAL A 141 12.87 -0.34 1.47
CA VAL A 141 14.05 0.42 0.99
C VAL A 141 14.87 -0.42 -0.01
N ARG A 142 15.37 -1.59 0.41
CA ARG A 142 16.16 -2.49 -0.44
C ARG A 142 15.45 -2.94 -1.72
N ARG A 143 14.13 -3.17 -1.68
CA ARG A 143 13.35 -3.51 -2.89
C ARG A 143 13.21 -2.29 -3.80
N THR A 144 12.99 -1.09 -3.25
CA THR A 144 12.92 0.18 -4.00
C THR A 144 14.24 0.47 -4.71
N GLU A 145 15.36 0.35 -4.00
CA GLU A 145 16.72 0.46 -4.55
C GLU A 145 16.96 -0.54 -5.69
N ALA A 146 16.54 -1.80 -5.52
CA ALA A 146 16.68 -2.83 -6.53
C ALA A 146 15.85 -2.58 -7.81
N ARG A 147 14.71 -1.87 -7.72
CA ARG A 147 13.93 -1.48 -8.91
C ARG A 147 14.53 -0.25 -9.60
N ARG A 148 15.00 0.72 -8.83
CA ARG A 148 15.74 1.89 -9.34
C ARG A 148 17.03 1.50 -10.04
N ALA A 149 17.76 0.53 -9.51
CA ALA A 149 18.92 -0.08 -10.16
C ALA A 149 18.58 -0.84 -11.45
N ALA A 150 17.32 -1.26 -11.62
CA ALA A 150 16.79 -1.82 -12.87
C ALA A 150 16.19 -0.75 -13.82
N GLY A 151 16.33 0.54 -13.50
CA GLY A 151 15.89 1.66 -14.34
C GLY A 151 14.45 2.14 -14.13
N ALA A 152 13.77 1.73 -13.05
CA ALA A 152 12.38 2.12 -12.80
C ALA A 152 12.17 2.96 -11.53
N ASP A 153 11.20 3.87 -11.60
CA ASP A 153 10.54 4.40 -10.41
C ASP A 153 9.63 3.34 -9.77
N VAL A 154 9.18 3.59 -8.55
CA VAL A 154 8.49 2.58 -7.72
C VAL A 154 7.20 3.13 -7.13
N LEU A 155 6.14 2.33 -7.20
CA LEU A 155 4.85 2.58 -6.56
C LEU A 155 4.47 1.39 -5.69
N TRP A 156 4.50 1.59 -4.37
CA TRP A 156 4.01 0.59 -3.40
C TRP A 156 2.51 0.76 -3.16
N LEU A 157 1.72 -0.28 -3.43
CA LEU A 157 0.29 -0.33 -3.16
C LEU A 157 0.05 -1.26 -1.97
N LEU A 158 -0.05 -0.65 -0.80
CA LEU A 158 -0.21 -1.36 0.47
C LEU A 158 -1.68 -1.72 0.66
N THR A 159 -2.02 -2.99 0.87
CA THR A 159 -3.43 -3.41 1.02
C THR A 159 -4.03 -2.90 2.33
N GLU A 160 -5.37 -2.87 2.46
CA GLU A 160 -6.02 -2.64 3.77
C GLU A 160 -5.73 -3.76 4.78
N SER A 161 -5.44 -4.97 4.28
CA SER A 161 -4.96 -6.12 5.06
C SER A 161 -3.47 -6.04 5.44
N ALA A 162 -2.75 -4.97 5.06
CA ALA A 162 -1.31 -4.86 5.28
C ALA A 162 -0.94 -4.43 6.70
N THR A 163 -0.17 -5.27 7.40
CA THR A 163 0.13 -5.14 8.83
C THR A 163 1.63 -5.23 9.15
N GLY A 164 2.01 -4.75 10.34
CA GLY A 164 3.37 -4.77 10.87
C GLY A 164 4.00 -3.39 11.01
N THR A 165 4.98 -3.27 11.91
CA THR A 165 5.59 -1.98 12.31
C THR A 165 6.26 -1.20 11.17
N LYS A 166 6.67 -1.88 10.10
CA LYS A 166 7.29 -1.26 8.91
C LYS A 166 6.27 -0.70 7.90
N VAL A 167 4.97 -0.98 8.05
CA VAL A 167 3.94 -0.54 7.10
C VAL A 167 3.63 0.97 7.20
N PRO A 168 3.47 1.58 8.39
CA PRO A 168 3.22 3.03 8.47
C PRO A 168 4.38 3.91 7.97
N PRO A 169 5.66 3.69 8.36
CA PRO A 169 6.79 4.44 7.79
C PRO A 169 6.87 4.27 6.27
N ALA A 170 6.78 3.03 5.76
CA ALA A 170 6.80 2.78 4.32
C ALA A 170 5.65 3.44 3.55
N LEU A 171 4.52 3.73 4.20
CA LEU A 171 3.40 4.45 3.60
C LEU A 171 3.67 5.96 3.48
N PHE A 172 4.23 6.60 4.53
CA PHE A 172 4.36 8.07 4.61
C PHE A 172 5.77 8.62 4.30
N GLU A 173 6.77 7.75 4.14
CA GLU A 173 8.17 8.12 3.82
C GLU A 173 8.60 7.58 2.44
N GLY A 174 8.14 6.38 2.07
CA GLY A 174 8.43 5.74 0.78
C GLY A 174 7.34 6.01 -0.27
N PRO A 175 7.64 5.87 -1.58
CA PRO A 175 6.70 6.18 -2.66
C PRO A 175 5.57 5.15 -2.72
N ALA A 176 4.55 5.36 -1.89
CA ALA A 176 3.57 4.36 -1.51
C ALA A 176 2.18 4.98 -1.39
N ALA A 177 1.15 4.15 -1.45
CA ALA A 177 -0.24 4.51 -1.17
C ALA A 177 -1.03 3.31 -0.64
N ARG A 178 -2.15 3.58 0.04
CA ARG A 178 -3.08 2.54 0.48
C ARG A 178 -4.00 2.16 -0.67
N ILE A 179 -4.11 0.88 -1.01
CA ILE A 179 -5.06 0.36 -2.00
C ILE A 179 -6.25 -0.32 -1.31
N ARG A 180 -7.45 0.11 -1.70
CA ARG A 180 -8.75 -0.35 -1.23
C ARG A 180 -9.48 -1.07 -2.36
N VAL A 181 -10.31 -2.05 -2.03
CA VAL A 181 -11.16 -2.76 -3.00
C VAL A 181 -12.60 -2.60 -2.55
N LEU A 182 -13.42 -1.89 -3.33
CA LEU A 182 -14.79 -1.50 -2.93
C LEU A 182 -15.84 -2.07 -3.91
N ALA A 183 -17.03 -2.40 -3.41
CA ALA A 183 -18.13 -2.92 -4.21
C ALA A 183 -18.83 -1.80 -4.99
N ALA A 184 -19.15 -2.07 -6.26
CA ALA A 184 -19.81 -1.15 -7.18
C ALA A 184 -21.06 -0.47 -6.57
N GLY A 185 -21.22 0.83 -6.84
CA GLY A 185 -22.33 1.63 -6.31
C GLY A 185 -22.30 1.86 -4.79
N SER A 186 -21.20 1.50 -4.10
CA SER A 186 -21.09 1.62 -2.64
C SER A 186 -19.67 2.02 -2.20
N ARG A 187 -19.52 2.34 -0.90
CA ARG A 187 -18.22 2.46 -0.23
C ARG A 187 -17.92 1.26 0.69
N LYS A 188 -18.59 0.12 0.48
CA LYS A 188 -18.34 -1.09 1.28
C LYS A 188 -17.10 -1.83 0.73
N PRO A 189 -16.19 -2.32 1.59
CA PRO A 189 -15.12 -3.21 1.17
C PRO A 189 -15.65 -4.45 0.44
N ALA A 190 -14.98 -4.83 -0.64
CA ALA A 190 -15.27 -5.98 -1.46
C ALA A 190 -14.10 -6.95 -1.46
N ARG A 191 -14.40 -8.25 -1.50
CA ARG A 191 -13.41 -9.32 -1.52
C ARG A 191 -13.67 -10.27 -2.70
N PRO A 192 -13.49 -9.82 -3.95
CA PRO A 192 -13.74 -10.62 -5.16
C PRO A 192 -12.82 -11.85 -5.35
N TRP A 193 -11.93 -12.11 -4.39
CA TRP A 193 -11.10 -13.31 -4.27
C TRP A 193 -11.65 -14.33 -3.24
N GLU A 194 -12.74 -14.03 -2.55
CA GLU A 194 -13.41 -14.96 -1.62
C GLU A 194 -14.58 -15.68 -2.32
N PRO A 195 -14.75 -17.01 -2.10
CA PRO A 195 -15.89 -17.74 -2.65
C PRO A 195 -17.23 -17.13 -2.25
N GLY A 196 -18.16 -17.05 -3.20
CA GLY A 196 -19.50 -16.50 -2.96
C GLY A 196 -19.63 -14.98 -3.15
N PHE A 197 -18.53 -14.24 -3.38
CA PHE A 197 -18.64 -12.84 -3.82
C PHE A 197 -19.33 -12.75 -5.19
N SER A 198 -20.37 -11.92 -5.30
CA SER A 198 -21.06 -11.61 -6.55
C SER A 198 -21.19 -10.09 -6.74
N GLY A 199 -21.12 -9.64 -8.00
CA GLY A 199 -21.12 -8.23 -8.37
C GLY A 199 -19.76 -7.73 -8.89
N GLN A 200 -19.64 -6.41 -9.04
CA GLN A 200 -18.43 -5.75 -9.54
C GLN A 200 -17.63 -5.11 -8.40
N ALA A 201 -16.30 -5.12 -8.54
CA ALA A 201 -15.36 -4.50 -7.60
C ALA A 201 -14.40 -3.54 -8.31
N PHE A 202 -14.12 -2.42 -7.66
CA PHE A 202 -13.24 -1.36 -8.14
C PHE A 202 -12.08 -1.12 -7.19
N LEU A 203 -10.93 -0.71 -7.74
CA LEU A 203 -9.75 -0.33 -7.00
C LEU A 203 -9.79 1.17 -6.71
N TYR A 204 -9.52 1.53 -5.45
CA TYR A 204 -9.32 2.92 -5.04
C TYR A 204 -7.96 3.06 -4.34
N VAL A 205 -7.30 4.19 -4.54
CA VAL A 205 -5.99 4.51 -3.96
C VAL A 205 -6.14 5.71 -3.04
N GLY A 206 -5.47 5.72 -1.89
CA GLY A 206 -5.62 6.79 -0.90
C GLY A 206 -4.53 6.80 0.17
N ALA A 207 -4.84 7.43 1.30
CA ALA A 207 -3.95 7.79 2.41
C ALA A 207 -2.84 8.80 2.06
N THR A 208 -2.13 8.63 0.94
CA THR A 208 -1.04 9.53 0.51
C THR A 208 -1.27 10.17 -0.86
N VAL A 209 -2.41 9.93 -1.49
CA VAL A 209 -2.82 10.65 -2.69
C VAL A 209 -3.26 12.05 -2.28
N LEU A 210 -2.51 13.07 -2.67
CA LEU A 210 -2.77 14.46 -2.27
C LEU A 210 -3.51 15.25 -3.36
N LYS A 211 -4.35 16.20 -2.93
CA LYS A 211 -5.02 17.18 -3.80
C LYS A 211 -4.97 18.56 -3.17
N LEU A 212 -4.84 19.61 -3.97
CA LEU A 212 -4.95 20.99 -3.50
C LEU A 212 -6.37 21.31 -2.98
N LYS A 213 -6.42 22.08 -1.89
CA LYS A 213 -7.58 22.84 -1.43
C LYS A 213 -7.36 24.33 -1.71
N PRO A 214 -7.86 24.89 -2.84
CA PRO A 214 -7.64 26.30 -3.17
C PRO A 214 -8.15 27.27 -2.10
N GLU A 215 -9.16 26.88 -1.32
CA GLU A 215 -9.77 27.67 -0.25
C GLU A 215 -8.84 27.85 0.96
N ARG A 216 -7.91 26.90 1.16
CA ARG A 216 -6.95 26.86 2.28
C ARG A 216 -5.51 27.10 1.82
N MET A 217 -5.22 26.90 0.53
CA MET A 217 -3.87 26.76 -0.03
C MET A 217 -3.02 25.72 0.72
N GLU A 218 -3.60 24.53 0.88
CA GLU A 218 -3.00 23.36 1.53
C GLU A 218 -3.28 22.09 0.72
N LEU A 219 -2.43 21.06 0.86
CA LEU A 219 -2.68 19.74 0.29
C LEU A 219 -3.43 18.87 1.30
N GLU A 220 -4.54 18.26 0.90
CA GLU A 220 -5.30 17.29 1.70
C GLU A 220 -5.29 15.90 1.07
N SER A 221 -5.48 14.88 1.91
CA SER A 221 -5.48 13.47 1.49
C SER A 221 -6.82 13.05 0.87
N ALA A 222 -6.76 12.47 -0.34
CA ALA A 222 -7.88 11.79 -0.94
C ALA A 222 -8.09 10.42 -0.27
N GLN A 223 -9.11 10.31 0.58
CA GLN A 223 -9.49 9.06 1.26
C GLN A 223 -9.82 7.90 0.29
N SER A 224 -10.28 8.22 -0.92
CA SER A 224 -10.49 7.28 -2.02
C SER A 224 -10.42 8.02 -3.36
N TYR A 225 -9.31 7.87 -4.07
CA TYR A 225 -9.12 8.26 -5.47
C TYR A 225 -9.35 7.04 -6.37
N ASP A 226 -9.88 7.21 -7.58
CA ASP A 226 -10.01 6.09 -8.52
C ASP A 226 -8.62 5.60 -8.97
N ALA A 227 -8.40 4.28 -8.99
CA ALA A 227 -7.08 3.72 -9.30
C ALA A 227 -6.69 3.86 -10.79
N LYS A 228 -7.65 3.93 -11.72
CA LYS A 228 -7.35 4.19 -13.14
C LYS A 228 -7.02 5.65 -13.38
N GLU A 229 -7.66 6.57 -12.66
CA GLU A 229 -7.26 7.98 -12.65
C GLU A 229 -5.84 8.16 -12.06
N PHE A 230 -5.62 7.61 -10.86
CA PHE A 230 -4.31 7.65 -10.20
C PHE A 230 -3.17 7.11 -11.08
N LEU A 231 -3.36 5.93 -11.68
CA LEU A 231 -2.35 5.31 -12.53
C LEU A 231 -2.16 6.05 -13.86
N ARG A 232 -3.20 6.69 -14.43
CA ARG A 232 -3.04 7.57 -15.60
C ARG A 232 -2.17 8.77 -15.26
N GLU A 233 -2.45 9.45 -14.16
CA GLU A 233 -1.70 10.63 -13.71
C GLU A 233 -0.25 10.28 -13.36
N VAL A 234 0.01 9.14 -12.72
CA VAL A 234 1.38 8.69 -12.38
C VAL A 234 2.17 8.25 -13.62
N LEU A 235 1.59 7.43 -14.51
CA LEU A 235 2.29 6.93 -15.70
C LEU A 235 2.56 8.02 -16.75
N SER A 236 1.76 9.09 -16.77
CA SER A 236 2.02 10.30 -17.56
C SER A 236 2.98 11.29 -16.89
N GLY A 237 3.40 11.03 -15.64
CA GLY A 237 4.25 11.94 -14.86
C GLY A 237 3.55 13.22 -14.36
N ALA A 238 2.23 13.35 -14.54
CA ALA A 238 1.44 14.47 -14.04
C ALA A 238 1.30 14.45 -12.51
N ARG A 239 1.17 13.26 -11.92
CA ARG A 239 1.26 13.01 -10.47
C ARG A 239 2.61 12.40 -10.14
N LYS A 240 3.31 12.97 -9.16
CA LYS A 240 4.64 12.52 -8.72
C LYS A 240 4.66 12.33 -7.20
N TRP A 241 5.61 11.53 -6.72
CA TRP A 241 5.92 11.47 -5.29
C TRP A 241 6.72 12.70 -4.88
N PHE A 242 6.29 13.36 -3.81
CA PHE A 242 7.00 14.46 -3.16
C PHE A 242 7.29 14.07 -1.70
N PRO A 243 8.48 14.39 -1.16
CA PRO A 243 8.74 14.29 0.28
C PRO A 243 7.89 15.29 1.06
N THR A 244 7.84 15.16 2.40
CA THR A 244 7.20 16.17 3.26
C THR A 244 7.85 17.54 3.09
N GLU A 245 7.15 18.46 2.44
CA GLU A 245 7.45 19.90 2.40
C GLU A 245 6.46 20.66 3.29
N THR A 246 6.71 21.95 3.57
CA THR A 246 5.78 22.79 4.36
C THR A 246 4.33 22.67 3.87
N GLY A 247 3.36 22.53 4.77
CA GLY A 247 1.92 22.42 4.42
C GLY A 247 1.56 21.33 3.41
N PHE A 248 2.42 20.32 3.25
CA PHE A 248 1.99 18.95 3.03
C PHE A 248 1.69 18.36 4.43
N PRO A 249 0.71 17.45 4.58
CA PRO A 249 0.51 16.73 5.85
C PRO A 249 1.60 15.68 6.09
N TYR A 250 2.20 15.17 5.00
CA TYR A 250 3.26 14.16 4.91
C TYR A 250 3.68 14.03 3.44
N SER A 251 4.77 13.33 3.17
CA SER A 251 5.16 12.89 1.82
C SER A 251 3.99 12.22 1.10
N GLY A 252 3.82 12.51 -0.19
CA GLY A 252 2.62 12.07 -0.90
C GLY A 252 2.70 12.17 -2.42
N TRP A 253 1.76 11.49 -3.07
CA TRP A 253 1.54 11.53 -4.51
C TRP A 253 0.65 12.73 -4.87
N ALA A 254 1.25 13.86 -5.22
CA ALA A 254 0.56 15.09 -5.61
C ALA A 254 0.64 15.35 -7.12
N LEU A 255 -0.33 16.09 -7.68
CA LEU A 255 -0.18 16.63 -9.04
C LEU A 255 0.93 17.69 -9.02
N ALA A 256 1.81 17.68 -10.03
CA ALA A 256 2.89 18.67 -10.11
C ALA A 256 2.35 20.10 -10.19
N SER A 257 1.23 20.31 -10.89
CA SER A 257 0.51 21.59 -10.95
C SER A 257 0.06 22.09 -9.58
N ASP A 258 -0.52 21.21 -8.76
CA ASP A 258 -1.02 21.54 -7.41
C ASP A 258 0.12 21.99 -6.49
N VAL A 259 1.30 21.37 -6.63
CA VAL A 259 2.50 21.70 -5.87
C VAL A 259 3.12 23.03 -6.32
N GLU A 260 3.18 23.32 -7.61
CA GLU A 260 3.70 24.61 -8.08
C GLU A 260 2.78 25.78 -7.73
N VAL A 261 1.46 25.63 -7.85
CA VAL A 261 0.48 26.63 -7.37
C VAL A 261 0.64 26.91 -5.87
N LEU A 262 0.89 25.86 -5.08
CA LEU A 262 1.16 25.97 -3.65
C LEU A 262 2.48 26.68 -3.34
N ARG A 263 3.54 26.38 -4.10
CA ARG A 263 4.86 27.03 -3.99
C ARG A 263 4.80 28.51 -4.36
N GLU A 264 4.17 28.84 -5.49
CA GLU A 264 4.03 30.23 -5.95
C GLU A 264 3.24 31.10 -4.96
N ALA A 265 2.07 30.63 -4.50
CA ALA A 265 1.25 31.39 -3.55
C ALA A 265 2.02 31.74 -2.27
N ARG A 266 2.87 30.82 -1.77
CA ARG A 266 3.74 31.06 -0.62
C ARG A 266 4.90 31.98 -0.93
N SER A 267 5.56 31.83 -2.07
CA SER A 267 6.60 32.76 -2.53
C SER A 267 6.05 34.18 -2.63
N SER A 268 4.80 34.35 -3.07
CA SER A 268 4.10 35.64 -3.11
C SER A 268 3.73 36.14 -1.71
N ALA A 269 3.20 35.30 -0.83
CA ALA A 269 2.90 35.67 0.56
C ALA A 269 4.17 36.04 1.37
N ALA A 270 5.28 35.35 1.16
CA ALA A 270 6.57 35.67 1.77
C ALA A 270 7.12 37.02 1.27
N ARG A 271 7.09 37.27 -0.04
CA ARG A 271 7.44 38.58 -0.63
C ARG A 271 6.58 39.71 -0.06
N ALA A 272 5.26 39.52 0.03
CA ALA A 272 4.34 40.49 0.62
C ALA A 272 4.64 40.79 2.10
N ARG A 273 4.99 39.76 2.89
CA ARG A 273 5.42 39.93 4.29
C ARG A 273 6.73 40.72 4.41
N LEU A 274 7.71 40.44 3.57
CA LEU A 274 8.99 41.18 3.57
C LEU A 274 8.78 42.66 3.21
N VAL A 275 7.95 42.96 2.21
CA VAL A 275 7.57 44.35 1.87
C VAL A 275 6.86 45.01 3.05
N ALA A 276 5.89 44.34 3.69
CA ALA A 276 5.17 44.89 4.83
C ALA A 276 6.07 45.16 6.06
N VAL A 277 7.12 44.36 6.29
CA VAL A 277 8.12 44.61 7.33
C VAL A 277 9.02 45.79 6.96
N ALA A 278 9.52 45.84 5.72
CA ALA A 278 10.34 46.95 5.25
C ALA A 278 9.58 48.29 5.31
N SER A 279 8.32 48.33 4.89
CA SER A 279 7.48 49.54 4.98
C SER A 279 7.22 49.99 6.41
N ARG A 280 7.17 49.08 7.40
CA ARG A 280 7.07 49.43 8.83
C ARG A 280 8.38 49.98 9.38
N GLN A 281 9.52 49.46 8.93
CA GLN A 281 10.85 49.96 9.33
C GLN A 281 11.24 51.27 8.64
N ALA A 282 10.61 51.59 7.50
CA ALA A 282 10.81 52.83 6.75
C ALA A 282 9.86 53.97 7.15
N GLN A 283 8.90 53.74 8.05
CA GLN A 283 8.17 54.83 8.69
C GLN A 283 9.12 55.56 9.66
N PRO A 284 9.30 56.89 9.54
CA PRO A 284 9.98 57.65 10.57
C PRO A 284 9.28 57.45 11.92
N ALA A 285 10.03 57.44 13.01
CA ALA A 285 9.42 57.63 14.32
C ALA A 285 8.77 59.02 14.33
N GLU A 286 7.43 59.07 14.37
CA GLU A 286 6.74 60.30 14.73
C GLU A 286 7.25 60.69 16.12
N VAL A 287 7.75 61.92 16.23
CA VAL A 287 8.30 62.42 17.50
C VAL A 287 7.14 62.53 18.46
N GLU A 288 7.09 61.59 19.40
CA GLU A 288 6.10 61.53 20.48
C GLU A 288 6.13 62.86 21.21
N THR A 289 5.15 63.70 20.88
CA THR A 289 5.14 65.10 21.32
C THR A 289 4.67 65.10 22.76
N GLU A 290 5.61 65.34 23.67
CA GLU A 290 5.40 65.33 25.12
C GLU A 290 4.33 66.36 25.51
N ILE A 291 3.09 65.89 25.71
CA ILE A 291 1.98 66.71 26.19
C ILE A 291 1.97 66.62 27.72
N ASP A 292 2.31 67.74 28.35
CA ASP A 292 2.33 67.92 29.82
C ASP A 292 1.02 67.43 30.48
N PRO A 293 1.11 66.62 31.56
CA PRO A 293 -0.07 66.16 32.29
C PRO A 293 -0.64 67.28 33.18
N PRO A 294 -1.91 67.71 33.00
CA PRO A 294 -2.52 68.72 33.85
C PRO A 294 -2.75 68.16 35.26
N ALA A 295 -2.13 68.79 36.26
CA ALA A 295 -2.20 68.35 37.64
C ALA A 295 -3.56 68.64 38.30
N GLY A 296 -4.06 67.67 39.09
CA GLY A 296 -4.95 67.93 40.22
C GLY A 296 -6.40 67.47 40.11
N ARG A 297 -6.72 66.35 40.76
CA ARG A 297 -7.91 66.29 41.63
C ARG A 297 -7.73 65.32 42.80
N GLU A 298 -8.53 65.51 43.84
CA GLU A 298 -8.27 65.02 45.20
C GLU A 298 -8.84 63.63 45.52
N ARG A 299 -8.41 63.11 46.67
CA ARG A 299 -8.83 61.82 47.26
C ARG A 299 -10.30 61.82 47.70
N ARG A 300 -10.93 60.63 47.67
CA ARG A 300 -11.61 60.07 48.86
C ARG A 300 -11.55 58.53 48.87
N PRO A 301 -11.52 57.87 50.05
CA PRO A 301 -11.41 56.42 50.16
C PRO A 301 -12.75 55.72 50.45
N SER A 302 -12.78 54.39 50.32
CA SER A 302 -13.76 53.53 51.01
C SER A 302 -13.15 52.15 51.29
N GLU A 303 -13.40 51.67 52.51
CA GLU A 303 -13.33 50.27 52.97
C GLU A 303 -14.32 49.36 52.18
N SER A 304 -14.23 48.02 52.11
CA SER A 304 -13.24 46.98 52.50
C SER A 304 -13.61 45.68 51.71
N GLU A 305 -13.32 44.39 51.99
CA GLU A 305 -12.81 43.65 53.17
C GLU A 305 -12.29 42.22 52.76
N THR A 306 -11.96 41.40 53.77
CA THR A 306 -11.91 39.91 53.82
C THR A 306 -11.14 39.06 52.77
N VAL A 307 -9.90 38.74 53.17
CA VAL A 307 -9.17 37.44 53.07
C VAL A 307 -9.99 36.22 53.60
N PRO A 308 -9.56 34.92 53.55
CA PRO A 308 -8.17 34.38 53.52
C PRO A 308 -7.86 33.06 52.73
N SER A 309 -6.55 32.74 52.61
CA SER A 309 -5.90 31.40 52.68
C SER A 309 -6.30 30.26 51.70
N ALA A 310 -5.52 29.19 51.46
CA ALA A 310 -4.09 28.79 51.57
C ALA A 310 -3.93 27.49 50.70
N THR A 311 -2.81 26.77 50.49
CA THR A 311 -1.51 26.59 51.20
C THR A 311 -0.50 25.94 50.23
N SER A 312 0.82 26.02 50.51
CA SER A 312 1.84 25.08 49.95
C SER A 312 2.19 23.98 50.99
N PRO A 313 2.82 22.86 50.61
CA PRO A 313 4.29 22.73 50.39
C PRO A 313 4.63 22.13 48.99
N GLU A 314 5.86 22.01 48.47
CA GLU A 314 7.12 21.43 49.01
C GLU A 314 7.01 19.90 49.28
N ASP A 315 7.98 19.02 49.00
CA ASP A 315 9.39 19.21 48.58
C ASP A 315 9.97 18.02 47.77
N THR A 316 11.10 18.28 47.08
CA THR A 316 12.26 17.42 46.69
C THR A 316 12.18 15.88 46.79
N GLN A 317 12.51 15.16 45.70
CA GLN A 317 13.65 14.19 45.65
C GLN A 317 13.91 13.52 44.27
N ALA A 318 15.18 13.17 44.05
CA ALA A 318 15.74 12.19 43.11
C ALA A 318 17.02 11.60 43.77
N PRO A 319 17.74 10.57 43.24
CA PRO A 319 17.52 9.73 42.05
C PRO A 319 17.48 8.21 42.42
N THR A 320 17.79 7.28 41.48
CA THR A 320 18.78 6.17 41.63
C THR A 320 18.53 4.93 40.74
N THR A 321 19.55 4.61 39.93
CA THR A 321 19.95 3.42 39.15
C THR A 321 19.20 2.06 39.11
N ALA A 322 19.40 1.40 37.96
CA ALA A 322 19.83 -0.02 37.76
C ALA A 322 18.84 -1.09 37.26
N ALA A 323 19.31 -1.78 36.22
CA ALA A 323 18.68 -2.88 35.49
C ALA A 323 18.72 -4.24 36.20
N GLN A 324 17.88 -5.18 35.73
CA GLN A 324 18.23 -6.61 35.65
C GLN A 324 17.40 -7.33 34.55
N ALA A 325 17.73 -8.59 34.26
CA ALA A 325 17.17 -9.37 33.14
C ALA A 325 17.13 -10.88 33.46
N LEU A 326 16.66 -11.69 32.49
CA LEU A 326 16.62 -13.17 32.44
C LEU A 326 15.37 -13.87 33.07
N GLY A 327 15.03 -15.04 32.53
CA GLY A 327 13.84 -15.87 32.87
C GLY A 327 12.98 -16.17 31.62
N VAL A 328 13.35 -17.08 30.71
CA VAL A 328 13.49 -18.57 30.76
C VAL A 328 12.17 -19.32 30.48
N ASP A 329 12.33 -20.36 29.65
CA ASP A 329 11.40 -21.19 28.88
C ASP A 329 10.12 -21.74 29.53
N ARG A 330 9.09 -21.95 28.67
CA ARG A 330 8.53 -23.30 28.43
C ARG A 330 7.79 -23.41 27.07
N PRO A 331 7.84 -24.55 26.37
CA PRO A 331 7.02 -24.81 25.17
C PRO A 331 5.57 -25.16 25.54
N LEU A 332 4.64 -24.94 24.60
CA LEU A 332 3.34 -25.61 24.57
C LEU A 332 3.42 -26.86 23.67
N GLU A 333 2.68 -27.90 24.02
CA GLU A 333 2.69 -29.18 23.29
C GLU A 333 1.96 -29.11 21.94
N GLU A 334 2.46 -29.88 20.98
CA GLU A 334 1.96 -29.97 19.61
C GLU A 334 0.88 -31.05 19.51
N ALA A 335 -0.39 -30.65 19.34
CA ALA A 335 -1.51 -31.58 19.28
C ALA A 335 -1.60 -32.29 17.91
N GLU A 336 -1.37 -33.59 17.89
CA GLU A 336 -1.35 -34.43 16.70
C GLU A 336 -2.76 -34.57 16.04
N PRO A 337 -2.94 -34.16 14.77
CA PRO A 337 -4.21 -34.31 14.07
C PRO A 337 -4.40 -35.74 13.52
N ALA A 338 -5.55 -36.35 13.83
CA ALA A 338 -5.88 -37.71 13.44
C ALA A 338 -5.89 -37.95 11.90
N PRO A 339 -5.59 -39.18 11.42
CA PRO A 339 -5.53 -39.48 10.00
C PRO A 339 -6.90 -39.40 9.31
N PRO A 340 -6.98 -38.87 8.07
CA PRO A 340 -8.23 -38.75 7.33
C PRO A 340 -8.75 -40.11 6.83
N GLN A 341 -10.05 -40.33 6.95
CA GLN A 341 -10.73 -41.48 6.33
C GLN A 341 -10.81 -41.32 4.80
N PRO A 342 -10.77 -42.43 4.02
CA PRO A 342 -10.80 -42.37 2.56
C PRO A 342 -12.17 -41.96 2.02
N SER A 343 -12.19 -41.07 1.02
CA SER A 343 -13.41 -40.67 0.30
C SER A 343 -13.85 -41.74 -0.71
N PRO A 344 -15.15 -41.98 -0.91
CA PRO A 344 -15.64 -42.89 -1.93
C PRO A 344 -15.42 -42.36 -3.36
N THR A 345 -15.15 -43.27 -4.29
CA THR A 345 -14.93 -42.99 -5.72
C THR A 345 -16.24 -42.58 -6.41
N PRO A 346 -16.26 -41.62 -7.35
CA PRO A 346 -17.49 -41.12 -7.96
C PRO A 346 -18.20 -42.16 -8.85
N SER A 347 -19.54 -42.13 -8.83
CA SER A 347 -20.41 -42.77 -9.83
C SER A 347 -20.94 -41.73 -10.83
N ALA A 348 -21.50 -42.19 -11.94
CA ALA A 348 -21.66 -41.39 -13.15
C ALA A 348 -22.87 -40.43 -13.16
N ALA A 349 -22.74 -39.35 -13.94
CA ALA A 349 -23.85 -38.57 -14.48
C ALA A 349 -24.60 -39.39 -15.57
N PRO A 350 -25.86 -39.09 -15.94
CA PRO A 350 -26.19 -37.82 -16.61
C PRO A 350 -27.56 -37.19 -16.27
N SER A 351 -27.91 -36.15 -17.03
CA SER A 351 -29.26 -35.60 -17.27
C SER A 351 -29.81 -34.53 -16.30
N SER A 352 -29.83 -33.29 -16.78
CA SER A 352 -30.85 -32.28 -16.43
C SER A 352 -32.22 -32.71 -17.00
N PRO A 353 -33.36 -32.25 -16.44
CA PRO A 353 -33.85 -30.92 -16.85
C PRO A 353 -34.69 -30.15 -15.79
N LEU A 354 -35.15 -28.96 -16.22
CA LEU A 354 -36.31 -28.19 -15.76
C LEU A 354 -36.26 -27.40 -14.44
N ILE A 355 -36.80 -26.18 -14.52
CA ILE A 355 -36.97 -25.18 -13.47
C ILE A 355 -38.44 -25.18 -13.01
N PRO A 356 -38.70 -25.07 -11.69
CA PRO A 356 -39.91 -24.46 -11.15
C PRO A 356 -39.59 -23.14 -10.41
N GLN A 357 -40.57 -22.24 -10.36
CA GLN A 357 -40.52 -21.01 -9.55
C GLN A 357 -41.08 -21.28 -8.14
N GLY A 358 -40.59 -20.61 -7.09
CA GLY A 358 -41.13 -20.77 -5.73
C GLY A 358 -40.52 -19.86 -4.66
N SER A 359 -41.38 -19.06 -4.03
CA SER A 359 -41.15 -18.01 -3.03
C SER A 359 -40.26 -18.28 -1.79
N ILE A 360 -39.55 -17.22 -1.36
CA ILE A 360 -39.50 -16.63 0.01
C ILE A 360 -39.28 -17.57 1.23
N VAL A 361 -38.24 -17.30 2.06
CA VAL A 361 -38.32 -17.08 3.53
C VAL A 361 -36.95 -16.76 4.16
N ALA A 362 -36.96 -15.94 5.22
CA ALA A 362 -35.96 -15.71 6.28
C ALA A 362 -34.46 -15.42 5.97
N ALA A 363 -34.04 -14.20 6.36
CA ALA A 363 -32.81 -14.00 7.14
C ALA A 363 -33.13 -14.22 8.65
N PRO A 364 -32.18 -14.42 9.60
CA PRO A 364 -30.99 -13.57 9.78
C PRO A 364 -29.69 -14.32 10.19
N HIS A 365 -28.58 -13.58 10.30
CA HIS A 365 -27.90 -13.31 11.58
C HIS A 365 -26.78 -12.28 11.38
N HIS A 366 -26.78 -11.20 12.17
CA HIS A 366 -25.77 -10.15 12.10
C HIS A 366 -24.52 -10.52 12.92
N ALA A 367 -23.37 -10.67 12.25
CA ALA A 367 -22.06 -10.57 12.88
C ALA A 367 -21.49 -9.17 12.64
N SER A 368 -21.61 -8.28 13.63
CA SER A 368 -21.14 -6.89 13.52
C SER A 368 -19.61 -6.81 13.61
N THR A 369 -18.92 -6.94 12.48
CA THR A 369 -17.48 -6.64 12.38
C THR A 369 -17.24 -5.15 12.65
N PRO A 370 -16.30 -4.76 13.53
CA PRO A 370 -16.10 -3.36 13.87
C PRO A 370 -15.59 -2.54 12.67
N ALA A 371 -16.23 -1.40 12.42
CA ALA A 371 -15.78 -0.44 11.42
C ALA A 371 -14.50 0.27 11.90
N PHE A 372 -13.35 -0.19 11.42
CA PHE A 372 -12.03 0.36 11.75
C PHE A 372 -11.96 1.83 11.27
N ARG A 373 -11.92 2.79 12.20
CA ARG A 373 -11.91 4.22 11.87
C ARG A 373 -10.48 4.69 11.62
N GLU A 374 -10.26 5.28 10.43
CA GLU A 374 -8.93 5.71 9.94
C GLU A 374 -8.24 6.77 10.82
N ALA A 375 -9.01 7.44 11.70
CA ALA A 375 -8.47 8.28 12.78
C ALA A 375 -7.49 7.53 13.69
N ASP A 376 -7.74 6.25 14.05
CA ASP A 376 -6.82 5.45 14.87
C ASP A 376 -5.42 5.33 14.24
N LEU A 377 -5.33 5.31 12.91
CA LEU A 377 -4.04 5.25 12.22
C LEU A 377 -3.33 6.60 12.17
N LEU A 378 -4.07 7.71 12.07
CA LEU A 378 -3.48 9.05 12.15
C LEU A 378 -3.03 9.36 13.58
N ASP A 379 -3.85 9.07 14.58
CA ASP A 379 -3.54 9.24 16.00
C ASP A 379 -2.35 8.37 16.42
N ARG A 380 -2.24 7.12 15.91
CA ARG A 380 -1.08 6.25 16.18
C ARG A 380 0.18 6.66 15.42
N PHE A 381 0.07 7.28 14.24
CA PHE A 381 1.22 7.89 13.57
C PHE A 381 1.70 9.14 14.35
N LEU A 382 0.79 10.05 14.70
CA LEU A 382 1.10 11.24 15.50
C LEU A 382 1.68 10.86 16.87
N SER A 383 1.09 9.88 17.57
CA SER A 383 1.61 9.36 18.85
C SER A 383 3.02 8.75 18.71
N TRP A 384 3.34 8.14 17.57
CA TRP A 384 4.68 7.63 17.28
C TRP A 384 5.67 8.76 16.99
N VAL A 385 5.30 9.75 16.18
CA VAL A 385 6.12 10.96 15.92
C VAL A 385 6.41 11.72 17.20
N THR A 386 5.40 11.96 18.05
CA THR A 386 5.59 12.66 19.33
C THR A 386 6.56 11.91 20.25
N LYS A 387 6.52 10.57 20.29
CA LYS A 387 7.48 9.77 21.06
C LYS A 387 8.91 9.90 20.53
N LEU A 388 9.08 9.93 19.21
CA LEU A 388 10.36 10.11 18.53
C LEU A 388 10.97 11.52 18.66
N ILE A 389 10.19 12.51 19.09
CA ILE A 389 10.64 13.87 19.41
C ILE A 389 11.06 14.00 20.89
N HIS A 390 10.66 13.05 21.74
CA HIS A 390 10.91 13.04 23.19
C HIS A 390 11.74 11.80 23.62
N SER A 391 12.57 11.25 22.73
CA SER A 391 13.49 10.12 22.96
C SER A 391 14.85 10.43 22.34
#